data_AF-A0A3A9ET15-F1
#
_entry.id   AF-A0A3A9ET15-F1
#
_cell.length_a   1.000
_cell.length_b   1.000
_cell.length_c   1.000
_cell.angle_alpha   90.00
_cell.angle_beta   90.00
_cell.angle_gamma   90.00
#
_symmetry.space_group_name_H-M   'P 1'
#
loop_
_entity.id
_entity.type
_entity.pdbx_description
1 polymer ?
#
loop_
_entity_poly.entity_id
_entity_poly.type
_entity_poly.pdbx_seq_one_letter_code
_entity_poly.pdbx_strand_id
1 'polypeptide(L)'
;QKEIRFTPDSIIITNNQGNRIELRDEEGIQIVSAGALSLEAAKDITISSDNGSLLAAGDTSVRFKQGGTSIQLDEGISFIGGELKVQ
;
A
#
# COMPACT_ATOMS: atom_id res chain seq x y z
N GLN A 1 -7.98 -22.26 8.93
CA GLN A 1 -9.41 -21.88 9.05
C GLN A 1 -9.49 -20.37 8.89
N LYS A 2 -10.47 -19.86 8.14
CA LYS A 2 -10.72 -18.41 8.02
C LYS A 2 -11.60 -17.96 9.18
N GLU A 3 -11.35 -16.77 9.70
CA GLU A 3 -12.10 -16.25 10.83
C GLU A 3 -12.16 -14.71 10.83
N ILE A 4 -13.14 -14.22 11.58
CA ILE A 4 -13.29 -12.83 11.98
C ILE A 4 -13.37 -12.85 13.51
N ARG A 5 -12.45 -12.15 14.17
CA ARG A 5 -12.34 -12.07 15.63
C ARG A 5 -12.58 -10.65 16.10
N PHE A 6 -13.41 -10.51 17.12
CA PHE A 6 -13.61 -9.28 17.87
C PHE A 6 -13.02 -9.50 19.26
N THR A 7 -12.06 -8.67 19.65
CA THR A 7 -11.50 -8.61 20.99
C THR A 7 -11.79 -7.24 21.58
N PRO A 8 -11.62 -7.02 22.90
CA PRO A 8 -11.84 -5.71 23.49
C PRO A 8 -11.03 -4.57 22.86
N ASP A 9 -9.90 -4.90 22.24
CA ASP A 9 -8.88 -3.99 21.71
C ASP A 9 -8.67 -4.10 20.19
N SER A 10 -9.37 -5.03 19.50
CA SER A 10 -9.14 -5.24 18.07
C SER A 10 -10.25 -5.93 17.29
N ILE A 11 -10.23 -5.72 15.97
CA ILE A 11 -10.98 -6.49 14.97
C ILE A 11 -9.98 -7.12 14.00
N ILE A 12 -10.01 -8.44 13.86
CA ILE A 12 -9.06 -9.20 13.04
C ILE A 12 -9.81 -10.07 12.03
N ILE A 13 -9.48 -9.94 10.75
CA ILE A 13 -9.95 -10.80 9.66
C ILE A 13 -8.73 -11.54 9.11
N THR A 14 -8.70 -12.88 9.17
CA THR A 14 -7.52 -13.65 8.77
C THR A 14 -7.88 -15.01 8.19
N ASN A 15 -7.02 -15.53 7.30
CA ASN A 15 -7.07 -16.92 6.84
C ASN A 15 -6.18 -17.88 7.66
N ASN A 16 -5.44 -17.35 8.65
CA ASN A 16 -4.41 -18.05 9.42
C ASN A 16 -3.28 -18.65 8.56
N GLN A 17 -3.04 -18.06 7.38
CA GLN A 17 -2.06 -18.49 6.38
C GLN A 17 -1.41 -17.27 5.71
N GLY A 18 -1.06 -16.25 6.49
CA GLY A 18 -0.31 -15.08 6.05
C GLY A 18 -1.14 -13.88 5.55
N ASN A 19 -2.45 -14.02 5.35
CA ASN A 19 -3.31 -12.90 4.94
C ASN A 19 -4.13 -12.41 6.14
N ARG A 20 -4.08 -11.11 6.42
CA ARG A 20 -4.85 -10.49 7.51
C ARG A 20 -5.19 -9.02 7.27
N ILE A 21 -6.30 -8.59 7.84
CA ILE A 21 -6.68 -7.20 8.05
C ILE A 21 -6.92 -7.03 9.55
N GLU A 22 -6.22 -6.10 10.18
CA GLU A 22 -6.31 -5.83 11.62
C GLU A 22 -6.64 -4.35 11.84
N LEU A 23 -7.60 -4.08 12.71
CA LEU A 23 -7.84 -2.77 13.32
C LEU A 23 -7.57 -2.93 14.81
N ARG A 24 -6.61 -2.15 15.33
CA ARG A 24 -6.21 -2.14 16.75
C ARG A 24 -6.30 -0.72 17.29
N ASP A 25 -6.69 -0.59 18.55
CA ASP A 25 -6.93 0.72 19.16
C ASP A 25 -5.64 1.58 19.27
N GLU A 26 -4.49 0.97 19.57
CA GLU A 26 -3.23 1.68 19.78
C GLU A 26 -2.38 1.77 18.49
N GLU A 27 -2.34 0.71 17.68
CA GLU A 27 -1.49 0.64 16.48
C GLU A 27 -2.19 1.03 15.17
N GLY A 28 -3.51 1.19 15.19
CA GLY A 28 -4.30 1.55 14.01
C GLY A 28 -4.60 0.38 13.08
N ILE A 29 -4.49 0.60 11.77
CA ILE A 29 -4.92 -0.35 10.74
C ILE A 29 -3.72 -1.00 10.06
N GLN A 30 -3.73 -2.32 9.94
CA GLN A 30 -2.75 -3.08 9.17
C GLN A 30 -3.43 -4.01 8.15
N ILE A 31 -2.94 -4.01 6.91
CA ILE A 31 -3.35 -4.95 5.86
C ILE A 31 -2.09 -5.69 5.40
N VAL A 32 -2.10 -7.02 5.50
CA VAL A 32 -0.97 -7.89 5.12
C VAL A 32 -1.46 -9.00 4.21
N SER A 33 -0.71 -9.26 3.14
CA SER A 33 -0.97 -10.34 2.18
C SER A 33 0.31 -11.12 1.94
N ALA A 34 0.22 -12.45 1.94
CA ALA A 34 1.28 -13.33 1.44
C ALA A 34 1.35 -13.35 -0.10
N GLY A 35 0.30 -12.82 -0.76
CA GLY A 35 0.25 -12.62 -2.21
C GLY A 35 0.17 -11.14 -2.56
N ALA A 36 -0.43 -10.83 -3.71
CA ALA A 36 -0.67 -9.45 -4.12
C ALA A 36 -1.69 -8.74 -3.21
N LEU A 37 -1.57 -7.42 -3.11
CA LEU A 37 -2.58 -6.50 -2.57
C LEU A 37 -2.90 -5.47 -3.66
N SER A 38 -4.17 -5.32 -4.03
CA SER A 38 -4.63 -4.31 -4.99
C SER A 38 -5.57 -3.32 -4.31
N LEU A 39 -5.43 -2.04 -4.62
CA LEU A 39 -6.31 -0.96 -4.21
C LEU A 39 -6.85 -0.28 -5.47
N GLU A 40 -8.15 -0.41 -5.72
CA GLU A 40 -8.79 0.04 -6.96
C GLU A 40 -10.08 0.80 -6.64
N ALA A 41 -10.31 1.91 -7.35
CA ALA A 41 -11.51 2.71 -7.23
C ALA A 41 -11.92 3.27 -8.59
N ALA A 42 -13.23 3.43 -8.81
CA ALA A 42 -13.76 4.10 -10.01
C ALA A 42 -13.54 5.63 -9.99
N LYS A 43 -13.14 6.17 -8.84
CA LYS A 43 -12.82 7.58 -8.60
C LYS A 43 -11.46 7.66 -7.90
N ASP A 44 -11.24 8.72 -7.14
CA ASP A 44 -9.96 9.00 -6.51
C ASP A 44 -9.63 8.01 -5.39
N ILE A 45 -8.34 7.68 -5.29
CA ILE A 45 -7.73 7.07 -4.10
C ILE A 45 -6.79 8.12 -3.52
N THR A 46 -7.03 8.52 -2.27
CA THR A 46 -6.15 9.46 -1.54
C THR A 46 -5.32 8.68 -0.52
N ILE A 47 -4.00 8.83 -0.58
CA ILE A 47 -3.06 8.31 0.40
C ILE A 47 -2.25 9.51 0.92
N SER A 48 -2.42 9.84 2.19
CA SER A 48 -1.80 11.00 2.83
C SER A 48 -1.37 10.69 4.26
N SER A 49 -0.36 11.41 4.74
CA SER A 49 0.03 11.44 6.15
C SER A 49 0.12 12.90 6.57
N ASP A 50 -0.61 13.27 7.63
CA ASP A 50 -0.72 14.66 8.05
C ASP A 50 0.54 15.13 8.81
N ASN A 51 1.01 14.30 9.73
CA ASN A 51 2.14 14.62 10.62
C ASN A 51 3.36 13.72 10.39
N GLY A 52 3.18 12.58 9.71
CA GLY A 52 4.20 11.56 9.52
C GLY A 52 4.79 11.56 8.12
N SER A 53 5.19 10.38 7.66
CA SER A 53 5.70 10.17 6.30
C SER A 53 4.88 9.11 5.57
N LEU A 54 4.94 9.17 4.24
CA LEU A 54 4.48 8.09 3.37
C LEU A 54 5.70 7.29 2.92
N LEU A 55 5.79 6.03 3.34
CA LEU A 55 6.85 5.12 2.93
C LEU A 55 6.31 4.13 1.89
N ALA A 56 6.89 4.14 0.70
CA ALA A 56 6.68 3.13 -0.33
C ALA A 56 8.01 2.43 -0.63
N ALA A 57 8.07 1.13 -0.41
CA ALA A 57 9.26 0.31 -0.63
C ALA A 57 8.88 -0.97 -1.35
N GLY A 58 9.74 -1.42 -2.25
CA GLY A 58 9.60 -2.66 -2.98
C GLY A 58 10.97 -3.30 -3.15
N ASP A 59 11.03 -4.63 -3.04
CA ASP A 59 12.29 -5.38 -3.14
C ASP A 59 12.87 -5.33 -4.56
N THR A 60 12.01 -5.46 -5.57
CA THR A 60 12.42 -5.42 -6.98
C THR A 60 12.27 -4.03 -7.60
N SER A 61 11.15 -3.35 -7.34
CA SER A 61 10.90 -2.01 -7.88
C SER A 61 9.75 -1.29 -7.17
N VAL A 62 9.71 0.04 -7.29
CA VAL A 62 8.54 0.87 -6.99
C VAL A 62 8.17 1.65 -8.25
N ARG A 63 6.91 1.59 -8.71
CA ARG A 63 6.46 2.24 -9.94
C ARG A 63 5.20 3.05 -9.72
N PHE A 64 5.22 4.31 -10.18
CA PHE A 64 4.06 5.19 -10.26
C PHE A 64 3.71 5.39 -11.74
N LYS A 65 2.48 5.07 -12.15
CA LYS A 65 2.05 5.12 -13.56
C LYS A 65 0.75 5.90 -13.72
N GLN A 66 0.71 6.80 -14.69
CA GLN A 66 -0.48 7.52 -15.12
C GLN A 66 -0.57 7.46 -16.65
N GLY A 67 -1.48 6.63 -17.17
CA GLY A 67 -1.62 6.45 -18.62
C GLY A 67 -0.30 6.02 -19.27
N GLY A 68 0.25 6.86 -20.15
CA GLY A 68 1.53 6.65 -20.83
C GLY A 68 2.76 7.14 -20.05
N THR A 69 2.59 7.84 -18.93
CA THR A 69 3.69 8.41 -18.13
C THR A 69 3.99 7.53 -16.92
N SER A 70 5.27 7.39 -16.53
CA SER A 70 5.65 6.69 -15.31
C SER A 70 6.98 7.14 -14.69
N ILE A 71 7.09 6.97 -13.37
CA ILE A 71 8.34 7.00 -12.60
C ILE A 71 8.58 5.59 -12.07
N GLN A 72 9.82 5.08 -12.16
CA GLN A 72 10.21 3.77 -11.66
C GLN A 72 11.54 3.85 -10.90
N LEU A 73 11.56 3.24 -9.71
CA LEU A 73 12.72 3.05 -8.86
C LEU A 73 13.07 1.55 -8.87
N ASP A 74 14.31 1.20 -9.23
CA ASP A 74 14.85 -0.16 -9.25
C ASP A 74 16.37 -0.15 -8.95
N GLU A 75 17.23 -0.50 -9.91
CA GLU A 75 18.68 -0.27 -9.83
C GLU A 75 19.04 1.22 -9.90
N GLY A 76 18.12 2.05 -10.38
CA GLY A 76 18.23 3.50 -10.39
C GLY A 76 16.86 4.18 -10.40
N ILE A 77 16.81 5.41 -10.90
CA ILE A 77 15.56 6.16 -11.10
C ILE A 77 15.37 6.38 -12.60
N SER A 78 14.24 5.91 -13.13
CA SER A 78 13.85 6.10 -14.54
C SER A 78 12.51 6.82 -14.67
N PHE A 79 12.39 7.60 -15.74
CA PHE A 79 11.18 8.34 -16.09
C PHE A 79 10.81 8.06 -17.55
N ILE A 80 9.53 7.79 -17.79
CA ILE A 80 8.96 7.60 -19.12
C ILE A 80 7.85 8.63 -19.29
N GLY A 81 8.00 9.52 -20.27
CA GLY A 81 7.07 10.64 -20.50
C GLY A 81 7.74 11.78 -21.27
N GLY A 82 7.02 12.87 -21.45
CA GLY A 82 7.52 14.03 -22.21
C GLY A 82 8.52 14.90 -21.42
N GLU A 83 8.15 15.30 -20.21
CA GLU A 83 8.92 16.26 -19.42
C GLU A 83 8.96 15.85 -17.94
N LEU A 84 10.15 15.80 -17.36
CA LEU A 84 10.37 15.70 -15.92
C LEU A 84 10.90 17.05 -15.43
N LYS A 85 10.11 17.76 -14.64
CA LYS A 85 10.55 18.99 -13.97
C LYS A 85 11.08 18.63 -12.58
N VAL A 86 12.37 18.85 -12.37
CA VAL A 86 13.00 18.80 -11.04
C VAL A 86 13.19 20.25 -10.59
N GLN A 87 12.62 20.61 -9.44
CA GLN A 87 12.79 21.93 -8.81
C GLN A 87 13.50 21.76 -7.47
#